data_AF-A0AB38HZE1-F1
#
_entry.id   AF-A0AB38HZE1-F1
#
_cell.length_a   1.000
_cell.length_b   1.000
_cell.length_c   1.000
_cell.angle_alpha   90.00
_cell.angle_beta   90.00
_cell.angle_gamma   90.00
#
_symmetry.space_group_name_H-M   'P 1'
#
loop_
_entity.id
_entity.type
_entity.pdbx_description
1 polymer ?
#
loop_
_entity_poly.entity_id
_entity_poly.type
_entity_poly.pdbx_seq_one_letter_code
_entity_poly.pdbx_strand_id
1 'polypeptide(L)'
;MKKIVPAFLLACTAFAMPMGVSMAQDAKLAPISDYVTSDVKPWLNDPAIIEAIKAQNAANANLSAADVDALDKKWRAEVDGSDHSMIDGVLNSPLSKFLQGKKEASGGKITEIFVMDAKGLNVGQSDTTSDYWQGDEAKFQKSFGAGKDAVFVDEIEKDESTQTLQSQASVTISDDKGTPIGAITVGVNVDAL
;
A
#
# COMPACT_ATOMS: atom_id res chain seq x y z
N MET A 1 -4.47 44.07 63.74
CA MET A 1 -5.26 42.97 63.15
C MET A 1 -4.36 42.16 62.23
N LYS A 2 -3.93 40.96 62.67
CA LYS A 2 -3.09 40.05 61.88
C LYS A 2 -3.99 39.30 60.88
N LYS A 3 -3.72 39.41 59.58
CA LYS A 3 -4.39 38.60 58.55
C LYS A 3 -3.48 37.45 58.15
N ILE A 4 -3.98 36.25 58.36
CA ILE A 4 -3.42 34.96 57.91
C ILE A 4 -3.87 34.78 56.46
N VAL A 5 -2.95 34.36 55.57
CA VAL A 5 -3.28 33.83 54.25
C VAL A 5 -2.59 32.45 54.13
N PRO A 6 -3.33 31.38 53.81
CA PRO A 6 -2.79 30.02 53.77
C PRO A 6 -2.05 29.74 52.45
N ALA A 7 -1.01 28.92 52.53
CA ALA A 7 -0.29 28.38 51.39
C ALA A 7 -1.15 27.36 50.64
N PHE A 8 -1.30 27.54 49.33
CA PHE A 8 -1.92 26.57 48.43
C PHE A 8 -0.83 25.60 47.94
N LEU A 9 -0.96 24.32 48.30
CA LEU A 9 -0.15 23.23 47.78
C LEU A 9 -0.61 22.93 46.34
N LEU A 10 0.29 23.11 45.38
CA LEU A 10 0.12 22.72 43.99
C LEU A 10 0.37 21.21 43.89
N ALA A 11 -0.69 20.42 43.70
CA ALA A 11 -0.58 18.99 43.42
C ALA A 11 -0.31 18.79 41.93
N CYS A 12 0.94 18.47 41.56
CA CYS A 12 1.30 18.03 40.22
C CYS A 12 0.82 16.59 40.01
N THR A 13 -0.34 16.40 39.37
CA THR A 13 -0.69 15.10 38.78
C THR A 13 0.11 14.91 37.50
N ALA A 14 1.16 14.08 37.56
CA ALA A 14 1.89 13.64 36.38
C ALA A 14 0.96 12.75 35.52
N PHE A 15 0.54 13.25 34.37
CA PHE A 15 -0.14 12.46 33.35
C PHE A 15 0.92 11.65 32.61
N ALA A 16 1.06 10.37 32.94
CA ALA A 16 1.95 9.46 32.21
C ALA A 16 1.38 9.23 30.80
N MET A 17 1.99 9.84 29.78
CA MET A 17 1.69 9.51 28.39
C MET A 17 2.17 8.06 28.09
N PRO A 18 1.35 7.22 27.44
CA PRO A 18 1.73 5.86 27.13
C PRO A 18 2.73 5.83 25.95
N MET A 19 4.03 5.90 26.25
CA MET A 19 5.10 5.70 25.25
C MET A 19 5.28 4.22 24.81
N GLY A 20 4.49 3.28 25.34
CA GLY A 20 4.69 1.84 25.14
C GLY A 20 4.00 1.23 23.92
N VAL A 21 3.02 1.88 23.30
CA VAL A 21 2.22 1.29 22.21
C VAL A 21 2.96 1.33 20.86
N SER A 22 3.61 2.44 20.53
CA SER A 22 4.34 2.63 19.26
C SER A 22 5.47 1.61 19.08
N MET A 23 6.32 1.44 20.10
CA MET A 23 7.50 0.58 20.03
C MET A 23 7.17 -0.91 19.80
N ALA A 24 6.04 -1.38 20.36
CA ALA A 24 5.62 -2.77 20.20
C ALA A 24 4.99 -3.04 18.82
N GLN A 25 4.35 -2.04 18.23
CA GLN A 25 3.82 -2.11 16.86
C GLN A 25 4.97 -2.06 15.85
N ASP A 26 5.91 -1.12 16.01
CA ASP A 26 7.10 -1.01 15.15
C ASP A 26 7.91 -2.32 15.10
N ALA A 27 8.08 -2.99 16.25
CA ALA A 27 8.78 -4.28 16.32
C ALA A 27 8.05 -5.41 15.57
N LYS A 28 6.72 -5.38 15.49
CA LYS A 28 5.91 -6.37 14.76
C LYS A 28 5.89 -6.11 13.25
N LEU A 29 6.05 -4.86 12.83
CA LEU A 29 6.06 -4.47 11.42
C LEU A 29 7.44 -4.63 10.76
N ALA A 30 8.52 -4.66 11.55
CA ALA A 30 9.89 -4.78 11.05
C ALA A 30 10.11 -5.98 10.10
N PRO A 31 9.63 -7.22 10.37
CA PRO A 31 9.81 -8.35 9.46
C PRO A 31 9.17 -8.12 8.07
N ILE A 32 8.04 -7.40 8.02
CA ILE A 32 7.35 -7.07 6.76
C ILE A 32 8.20 -6.08 5.97
N SER A 33 8.70 -5.03 6.62
CA SER A 33 9.58 -4.03 5.99
C SER A 33 10.89 -4.65 5.47
N ASP A 34 11.47 -5.58 6.24
CA ASP A 34 12.69 -6.29 5.88
C ASP A 34 12.45 -7.20 4.66
N TYR A 35 11.34 -7.94 4.63
CA TYR A 35 10.95 -8.77 3.50
C TYR A 35 10.73 -7.93 2.23
N VAL A 36 9.98 -6.83 2.32
CA VAL A 36 9.76 -5.93 1.17
C VAL A 36 11.08 -5.34 0.69
N THR A 37 11.98 -4.98 1.61
CA THR A 37 13.28 -4.41 1.25
C THR A 37 14.20 -5.42 0.58
N SER A 38 14.19 -6.68 1.02
CA SER A 38 15.10 -7.71 0.52
C SER A 38 14.56 -8.46 -0.70
N ASP A 39 13.27 -8.80 -0.72
CA ASP A 39 12.65 -9.61 -1.76
C ASP A 39 11.95 -8.79 -2.83
N VAL A 40 11.25 -7.70 -2.47
CA VAL A 40 10.39 -6.94 -3.40
C VAL A 40 11.13 -5.78 -4.08
N LYS A 41 11.87 -4.95 -3.33
CA LYS A 41 12.60 -3.79 -3.89
C LYS A 41 13.51 -4.12 -5.08
N PRO A 42 14.16 -5.29 -5.18
CA PRO A 42 14.94 -5.66 -6.36
C PRO A 42 14.13 -5.71 -7.66
N TRP A 43 12.80 -5.86 -7.61
CA TRP A 43 11.94 -5.93 -8.79
C TRP A 43 11.58 -4.56 -9.35
N LEU A 44 11.67 -3.47 -8.57
CA LEU A 44 11.03 -2.19 -8.93
C LEU A 44 11.61 -1.55 -10.19
N ASN A 45 12.84 -1.92 -10.57
CA ASN A 45 13.50 -1.46 -11.79
C ASN A 45 13.32 -2.43 -12.98
N ASP A 46 12.53 -3.49 -12.82
CA ASP A 46 12.22 -4.42 -13.92
C ASP A 46 11.51 -3.65 -15.05
N PRO A 47 11.97 -3.79 -16.31
CA PRO A 47 11.34 -3.11 -17.44
C PRO A 47 9.83 -3.36 -17.55
N ALA A 48 9.35 -4.55 -17.17
CA ALA A 48 7.93 -4.87 -17.21
C ALA A 48 7.09 -3.96 -16.29
N ILE A 49 7.66 -3.54 -15.15
CA ILE A 49 7.03 -2.59 -14.22
C ILE A 49 7.17 -1.17 -14.77
N ILE A 50 8.40 -0.75 -15.07
CA ILE A 50 8.69 0.64 -15.44
C ILE A 50 7.96 1.06 -16.72
N GLU A 51 7.98 0.21 -17.75
CA GLU A 51 7.36 0.51 -19.04
C GLU A 51 5.84 0.53 -18.95
N ALA A 52 5.24 -0.39 -18.19
CA ALA A 52 3.79 -0.44 -17.99
C ALA A 52 3.28 0.82 -17.27
N ILE A 53 3.97 1.26 -16.20
CA ILE A 53 3.63 2.49 -15.50
C ILE A 53 3.79 3.71 -16.41
N LYS A 54 4.91 3.81 -17.14
CA LYS A 54 5.15 4.93 -18.07
C LYS A 54 4.08 4.99 -19.16
N ALA A 55 3.71 3.84 -19.74
CA ALA A 55 2.65 3.75 -20.74
C ALA A 55 1.28 4.18 -20.17
N GLN A 56 0.92 3.69 -18.98
CA GLN A 56 -0.34 4.06 -18.35
C GLN A 56 -0.38 5.53 -17.95
N ASN A 57 0.68 6.06 -17.34
CA ASN A 57 0.78 7.49 -17.03
C ASN A 57 0.61 8.38 -18.27
N ALA A 58 1.17 7.97 -19.42
CA ALA A 58 0.99 8.69 -20.68
C ALA A 58 -0.46 8.63 -21.19
N ALA A 59 -1.10 7.46 -21.14
CA ALA A 59 -2.50 7.28 -21.52
C ALA A 59 -3.47 8.06 -20.59
N ASN A 60 -3.14 8.09 -19.30
CA ASN A 60 -3.96 8.69 -18.26
C ASN A 60 -3.66 10.18 -18.02
N ALA A 61 -2.70 10.78 -18.75
CA ALA A 61 -2.21 12.13 -18.46
C ALA A 61 -3.32 13.20 -18.35
N ASN A 62 -4.39 13.05 -19.14
CA ASN A 62 -5.50 14.00 -19.21
C ASN A 62 -6.75 13.56 -18.42
N LEU A 63 -6.70 12.46 -17.66
CA LEU A 63 -7.84 12.05 -16.83
C LEU A 63 -8.10 13.07 -15.73
N SER A 64 -9.34 13.56 -15.68
CA SER A 64 -9.86 14.34 -14.56
C SER A 64 -10.19 13.44 -13.36
N ALA A 65 -10.45 14.05 -12.21
CA ALA A 65 -10.95 13.31 -11.05
C ALA A 65 -12.28 12.59 -11.35
N ALA A 66 -13.16 13.21 -12.14
CA ALA A 66 -14.42 12.59 -12.52
C ALA A 66 -14.21 11.37 -13.43
N ASP A 67 -13.17 11.36 -14.27
CA ASP A 67 -12.84 10.20 -15.10
C ASP A 67 -12.26 9.06 -14.24
N VAL A 68 -11.43 9.39 -13.25
CA VAL A 68 -10.91 8.44 -12.25
C VAL A 68 -12.06 7.79 -11.47
N ASP A 69 -12.99 8.60 -10.95
CA ASP A 69 -14.18 8.10 -10.25
C ASP A 69 -15.06 7.22 -11.15
N ALA A 70 -15.14 7.53 -12.45
CA ALA A 70 -15.91 6.74 -13.40
C ALA A 70 -15.26 5.38 -13.69
N LEU A 71 -13.93 5.34 -13.83
CA LEU A 71 -13.18 4.09 -13.97
C LEU A 71 -13.32 3.23 -12.71
N ASP A 72 -13.24 3.84 -11.54
CA ASP A 72 -13.41 3.13 -10.27
C ASP A 72 -14.81 2.51 -10.12
N LYS A 73 -15.85 3.31 -10.37
CA LYS A 73 -17.24 2.82 -10.36
C LYS A 73 -17.46 1.69 -11.36
N LYS A 74 -16.83 1.78 -12.53
CA LYS A 74 -16.91 0.71 -13.54
C LYS A 74 -16.30 -0.58 -12.99
N TRP A 75 -15.08 -0.53 -12.47
CA TRP A 75 -14.41 -1.68 -11.88
C TRP A 75 -15.25 -2.33 -10.78
N ARG A 76 -15.76 -1.53 -9.84
CA ARG A 76 -16.59 -2.02 -8.74
C ARG A 76 -17.88 -2.69 -9.23
N ALA A 77 -18.50 -2.14 -10.27
CA ALA A 77 -19.65 -2.78 -10.91
C ALA A 77 -19.29 -4.10 -11.59
N GLU A 78 -18.08 -4.24 -12.12
CA GLU A 78 -17.58 -5.50 -12.66
C GLU A 78 -17.27 -6.52 -11.56
N VAL A 79 -16.78 -6.13 -10.38
CA VAL A 79 -16.53 -7.04 -9.25
C VAL A 79 -17.81 -7.78 -8.82
N ASP A 80 -18.93 -7.06 -8.72
CA ASP A 80 -20.23 -7.63 -8.33
C ASP A 80 -21.03 -8.18 -9.54
N GLY A 81 -20.54 -7.94 -10.75
CA GLY A 81 -21.25 -8.16 -12.00
C GLY A 81 -20.92 -9.49 -12.70
N SER A 82 -21.35 -9.58 -13.97
CA SER A 82 -20.99 -10.70 -14.87
C SER A 82 -20.15 -10.25 -16.08
N ASP A 83 -20.01 -8.95 -16.28
CA ASP A 83 -19.05 -8.36 -17.21
C ASP A 83 -17.79 -8.04 -16.40
N HIS A 84 -16.67 -8.63 -16.79
CA HIS A 84 -15.36 -8.43 -16.16
C HIS A 84 -14.35 -7.87 -17.17
N SER A 85 -14.81 -7.20 -18.25
CA SER A 85 -13.94 -6.80 -19.36
C SER A 85 -12.76 -5.89 -18.95
N MET A 86 -12.96 -4.95 -18.02
CA MET A 86 -11.88 -4.12 -17.48
C MET A 86 -10.98 -4.92 -16.53
N ILE A 87 -11.57 -5.71 -15.63
CA ILE A 87 -10.83 -6.58 -14.70
C ILE A 87 -9.94 -7.56 -15.46
N ASP A 88 -10.50 -8.27 -16.43
CA ASP A 88 -9.80 -9.21 -17.30
C ASP A 88 -8.71 -8.52 -18.12
N GLY A 89 -8.99 -7.30 -18.60
CA GLY A 89 -8.00 -6.49 -19.32
C GLY A 89 -6.76 -6.20 -18.47
N VAL A 90 -6.95 -5.87 -17.19
CA VAL A 90 -5.85 -5.63 -16.25
C VAL A 90 -5.17 -6.93 -15.87
N LEU A 91 -5.91 -7.97 -15.44
CA LEU A 91 -5.35 -9.24 -14.94
C LEU A 91 -4.66 -10.08 -16.02
N ASN A 92 -5.00 -9.87 -17.30
CA ASN A 92 -4.34 -10.54 -18.42
C ASN A 92 -3.17 -9.73 -19.02
N SER A 93 -2.86 -8.56 -18.47
CA SER A 93 -1.71 -7.77 -18.91
C SER A 93 -0.37 -8.47 -18.62
N PRO A 94 0.69 -8.19 -19.40
CA PRO A 94 2.03 -8.73 -19.12
C PRO A 94 2.52 -8.42 -17.71
N LEU A 95 2.24 -7.20 -17.20
CA LEU A 95 2.60 -6.83 -15.84
C LEU A 95 1.87 -7.71 -14.81
N SER A 96 0.56 -7.89 -14.94
CA SER A 96 -0.20 -8.76 -14.03
C SER A 96 0.31 -10.20 -14.04
N LYS A 97 0.69 -10.74 -15.21
CA LYS A 97 1.30 -12.08 -15.29
C LYS A 97 2.66 -12.15 -14.59
N PHE A 98 3.48 -11.11 -14.70
CA PHE A 98 4.72 -11.00 -13.94
C PHE A 98 4.46 -10.99 -12.43
N LEU A 99 3.47 -10.21 -11.96
CA LEU A 99 3.12 -10.13 -10.54
C LEU A 99 2.53 -11.44 -10.01
N GLN A 100 1.69 -12.12 -10.79
CA GLN A 100 1.18 -13.46 -10.47
C GLN A 100 2.34 -14.45 -10.26
N GLY A 101 3.34 -14.44 -11.15
CA GLY A 101 4.54 -15.26 -10.99
C GLY A 101 5.37 -14.92 -9.75
N LYS A 102 5.47 -13.64 -9.37
CA LYS A 102 6.13 -13.23 -8.11
C LYS A 102 5.37 -13.71 -6.88
N LYS A 103 4.04 -13.59 -6.89
CA LYS A 103 3.18 -14.10 -5.83
C LYS A 103 3.34 -15.62 -5.68
N GLU A 104 3.25 -16.38 -6.77
CA GLU A 104 3.43 -17.84 -6.77
C GLU A 104 4.82 -18.25 -6.24
N ALA A 105 5.88 -17.60 -6.73
CA ALA A 105 7.25 -17.88 -6.30
C ALA A 105 7.53 -17.54 -4.82
N SER A 106 6.69 -16.72 -4.19
CA SER A 106 6.83 -16.37 -2.76
C SER A 106 6.56 -17.56 -1.82
N GLY A 107 5.92 -18.63 -2.31
CA GLY A 107 5.57 -19.79 -1.50
C GLY A 107 4.52 -19.49 -0.44
N GLY A 108 3.62 -18.53 -0.68
CA GLY A 108 2.53 -18.15 0.23
C GLY A 108 2.86 -16.99 1.18
N LYS A 109 4.07 -16.41 1.09
CA LYS A 109 4.44 -15.19 1.83
C LYS A 109 3.73 -13.95 1.31
N ILE A 110 3.45 -13.92 0.01
CA ILE A 110 2.69 -12.84 -0.63
C ILE A 110 1.26 -13.31 -0.89
N THR A 111 0.29 -12.55 -0.39
CA THR A 111 -1.14 -12.80 -0.58
C THR A 111 -1.70 -12.05 -1.78
N GLU A 112 -1.13 -10.89 -2.11
CA GLU A 112 -1.51 -10.06 -3.26
C GLU A 112 -0.38 -9.09 -3.61
N ILE A 113 -0.36 -8.64 -4.85
CA ILE A 113 0.55 -7.61 -5.36
C ILE A 113 -0.21 -6.76 -6.35
N PHE A 114 -0.10 -5.44 -6.24
CA PHE A 114 -0.58 -4.55 -7.30
C PHE A 114 0.31 -3.33 -7.43
N VAL A 115 0.41 -2.85 -8.67
CA VAL A 115 1.18 -1.69 -9.07
C VAL A 115 0.21 -0.60 -9.49
N MET A 116 0.39 0.60 -8.98
CA MET A 116 -0.41 1.79 -9.26
C MET A 116 0.37 2.82 -10.07
N ASP A 117 -0.32 3.57 -10.92
CA ASP A 117 0.21 4.69 -11.67
C ASP A 117 0.33 5.97 -10.80
N ALA A 118 0.75 7.09 -11.38
CA ALA A 118 0.93 8.35 -10.64
C ALA A 118 -0.39 9.00 -10.18
N LYS A 119 -1.54 8.51 -10.64
CA LYS A 119 -2.88 8.89 -10.15
C LYS A 119 -3.43 7.90 -9.12
N GLY A 120 -2.72 6.80 -8.87
CA GLY A 120 -3.17 5.72 -7.99
C GLY A 120 -4.07 4.70 -8.69
N LEU A 121 -4.12 4.65 -10.02
CA LEU A 121 -4.91 3.66 -10.76
C LEU A 121 -4.11 2.36 -10.96
N ASN A 122 -4.75 1.21 -10.80
CA ASN A 122 -4.08 -0.08 -10.90
C ASN A 122 -3.58 -0.37 -12.33
N VAL A 123 -2.26 -0.49 -12.49
CA VAL A 123 -1.57 -0.81 -13.75
C VAL A 123 -1.52 -2.31 -14.00
N GLY A 124 -1.30 -3.09 -12.95
CA GLY A 124 -1.25 -4.54 -13.00
C GLY A 124 -1.38 -5.11 -11.60
N GLN A 125 -1.95 -6.30 -11.49
CA GLN A 125 -2.35 -6.91 -10.22
C GLN A 125 -2.19 -8.43 -10.26
N SER A 126 -1.87 -9.04 -9.13
CA SER A 126 -1.86 -10.50 -8.99
C SER A 126 -3.26 -11.07 -8.79
N ASP A 127 -4.14 -10.30 -8.16
CA ASP A 127 -5.51 -10.66 -7.79
C ASP A 127 -6.41 -9.43 -8.00
N THR A 128 -7.72 -9.65 -8.06
CA THR A 128 -8.69 -8.56 -8.20
C THR A 128 -8.79 -7.77 -6.90
N THR A 129 -8.50 -6.47 -6.93
CA THR A 129 -8.84 -5.54 -5.84
C THR A 129 -10.33 -5.20 -5.80
N SER A 130 -10.81 -4.72 -4.66
CA SER A 130 -12.19 -4.23 -4.51
C SER A 130 -12.53 -3.07 -5.44
N ASP A 131 -11.55 -2.25 -5.75
CA ASP A 131 -11.65 -0.97 -6.43
C ASP A 131 -10.40 -0.74 -7.30
N TYR A 132 -10.55 0.08 -8.34
CA TYR A 132 -9.49 0.30 -9.33
C TYR A 132 -8.58 1.46 -8.94
N TRP A 133 -9.17 2.46 -8.28
CA TRP A 133 -8.45 3.61 -7.78
C TRP A 133 -8.03 3.37 -6.34
N GLN A 134 -6.72 3.39 -6.11
CA GLN A 134 -6.10 3.24 -4.80
C GLN A 134 -5.49 4.57 -4.34
N GLY A 135 -5.65 5.63 -5.12
CA GLY A 135 -4.95 6.89 -4.92
C GLY A 135 -5.46 7.68 -3.73
N ASP A 136 -6.66 7.41 -3.24
CA ASP A 136 -7.19 7.96 -1.99
C ASP A 136 -6.79 7.14 -0.75
N GLU A 137 -6.24 5.95 -0.93
CA GLU A 137 -5.85 5.07 0.16
C GLU A 137 -4.51 5.44 0.81
N ALA A 138 -4.38 5.12 2.10
CA ALA A 138 -3.16 5.39 2.88
C ALA A 138 -1.92 4.76 2.26
N LYS A 139 -2.06 3.54 1.70
CA LYS A 139 -1.00 2.79 1.04
C LYS A 139 -0.36 3.58 -0.10
N PHE A 140 -1.15 4.35 -0.85
CA PHE A 140 -0.67 5.23 -1.91
C PHE A 140 -0.20 6.57 -1.34
N GLN A 141 -1.05 7.26 -0.56
CA GLN A 141 -0.80 8.61 -0.04
C GLN A 141 0.47 8.69 0.84
N LYS A 142 0.81 7.62 1.57
CA LYS A 142 1.98 7.58 2.45
C LYS A 142 3.22 6.98 1.80
N SER A 143 3.08 6.31 0.64
CA SER A 143 4.22 5.69 -0.04
C SER A 143 4.66 6.46 -1.27
N PHE A 144 3.74 6.96 -2.11
CA PHE A 144 4.07 7.61 -3.39
C PHE A 144 4.78 8.94 -3.15
N GLY A 145 6.00 9.06 -3.68
CA GLY A 145 6.84 10.25 -3.49
C GLY A 145 7.56 10.31 -2.13
N ALA A 146 7.43 9.29 -1.27
CA ALA A 146 8.14 9.22 0.02
C ALA A 146 9.66 8.96 -0.12
N GLY A 147 10.12 8.67 -1.33
CA GLY A 147 11.53 8.41 -1.66
C GLY A 147 11.85 6.93 -1.80
N LYS A 148 12.95 6.62 -2.51
CA LYS A 148 13.32 5.25 -2.91
C LYS A 148 13.57 4.25 -1.76
N ASP A 149 13.92 4.77 -0.58
CA ASP A 149 14.26 3.93 0.57
C ASP A 149 13.08 3.75 1.53
N ALA A 150 12.04 4.59 1.42
CA ALA A 150 10.88 4.54 2.29
C ALA A 150 10.06 3.26 2.03
N VAL A 151 9.61 2.62 3.11
CA VAL A 151 8.62 1.53 3.09
C VAL A 151 7.50 1.97 4.01
N PHE A 152 6.29 2.10 3.48
CA PHE A 152 5.10 2.24 4.30
C PHE A 152 4.58 0.84 4.60
N VAL A 153 4.38 0.51 5.88
CA VAL A 153 3.75 -0.74 6.31
C VAL A 153 2.47 -0.36 7.04
N ASP A 154 1.34 -0.91 6.60
CA ASP A 154 0.06 -0.69 7.22
C ASP A 154 -0.11 -1.58 8.46
N GLU A 155 -1.20 -1.37 9.20
CA GLU A 155 -1.50 -2.19 10.37
C GLU A 155 -1.67 -3.67 9.99
N ILE A 156 -1.38 -4.56 10.94
CA ILE A 156 -1.64 -5.99 10.77
C ILE A 156 -3.12 -6.21 11.03
N GLU A 157 -3.82 -6.73 10.03
CA GLU A 157 -5.21 -7.14 10.11
C GLU A 157 -5.32 -8.67 10.14
N LYS A 158 -6.38 -9.16 10.76
CA LYS A 158 -6.68 -10.60 10.78
C LYS A 158 -7.80 -10.86 9.78
N ASP A 159 -7.54 -11.73 8.81
CA ASP A 159 -8.61 -12.24 7.96
C ASP A 159 -9.51 -13.16 8.79
N GLU A 160 -10.78 -12.78 8.97
CA GLU A 160 -11.69 -13.53 9.83
C GLU A 160 -12.04 -14.92 9.27
N SER A 161 -11.92 -15.13 7.96
CA SER A 161 -12.27 -16.39 7.30
C SER A 161 -11.17 -17.44 7.39
N THR A 162 -9.92 -17.02 7.26
CA THR A 162 -8.73 -17.89 7.26
C THR A 162 -7.99 -17.86 8.60
N GLN A 163 -8.33 -16.91 9.47
CA GLN A 163 -7.64 -16.60 10.73
C GLN A 163 -6.17 -16.20 10.56
N THR A 164 -5.75 -15.87 9.33
CA THR A 164 -4.38 -15.48 8.97
C THR A 164 -4.13 -14.01 9.30
N LEU A 165 -2.93 -13.69 9.77
CA LEU A 165 -2.49 -12.30 9.92
C LEU A 165 -1.89 -11.79 8.60
N GLN A 166 -2.39 -10.66 8.12
CA GLN A 166 -1.92 -10.00 6.91
C GLN A 166 -1.61 -8.53 7.21
N SER A 167 -0.60 -7.99 6.53
CA SER A 167 -0.38 -6.55 6.44
C SER A 167 -0.06 -6.18 5.00
N GLN A 168 -0.33 -4.94 4.61
CA GLN A 168 0.10 -4.41 3.33
C GLN A 168 1.32 -3.52 3.51
N ALA A 169 2.28 -3.65 2.60
CA ALA A 169 3.43 -2.77 2.55
C ALA A 169 3.56 -2.16 1.16
N SER A 170 3.88 -0.86 1.12
CA SER A 170 3.93 -0.07 -0.09
C SER A 170 5.22 0.71 -0.23
N VAL A 171 5.74 0.77 -1.46
CA VAL A 171 6.98 1.47 -1.81
C VAL A 171 6.79 2.28 -3.10
N THR A 172 7.41 3.46 -3.15
CA THR A 172 7.49 4.26 -4.39
C THR A 172 8.24 3.48 -5.46
N ILE A 173 7.72 3.54 -6.69
CA ILE A 173 8.46 3.18 -7.90
C ILE A 173 8.91 4.47 -8.58
N SER A 174 10.22 4.59 -8.79
CA SER A 174 10.83 5.72 -9.49
C SER A 174 11.41 5.29 -10.83
N ASP A 175 11.45 6.20 -11.79
CA ASP A 175 12.18 6.00 -13.03
C ASP A 175 13.71 6.08 -12.83
N ASP A 176 14.44 5.90 -13.93
CA ASP A 176 15.90 5.96 -14.01
C ASP A 176 16.50 7.30 -13.56
N LYS A 177 15.70 8.36 -13.51
CA LYS A 177 16.09 9.70 -13.03
C LYS A 177 15.72 9.93 -11.56
N GLY A 178 15.13 8.94 -10.91
CA GLY A 178 14.60 9.04 -9.54
C GLY A 178 13.23 9.71 -9.45
N THR A 179 12.57 10.01 -10.58
CA THR A 179 11.23 10.61 -10.60
C THR A 179 10.22 9.59 -10.12
N PRO A 180 9.42 9.83 -9.08
CA PRO A 180 8.32 8.95 -8.72
C PRO A 180 7.32 8.83 -9.88
N ILE A 181 7.05 7.60 -10.32
CA ILE A 181 6.12 7.33 -11.43
C ILE A 181 4.92 6.47 -11.01
N GLY A 182 5.00 5.80 -9.87
CA GLY A 182 3.92 5.00 -9.32
C GLY A 182 4.30 4.43 -7.95
N ALA A 183 3.51 3.49 -7.48
CA ALA A 183 3.79 2.74 -6.26
C ALA A 183 3.41 1.27 -6.45
N ILE A 184 4.02 0.39 -5.67
CA ILE A 184 3.59 -1.01 -5.54
C ILE A 184 3.11 -1.23 -4.12
N THR A 185 2.05 -2.01 -3.98
CA THR A 185 1.61 -2.58 -2.72
C THR A 185 1.74 -4.10 -2.78
N VAL A 186 2.22 -4.67 -1.68
CA VAL A 186 2.32 -6.12 -1.48
C VAL A 186 1.58 -6.46 -0.19
N GLY A 187 0.57 -7.33 -0.30
CA GLY A 187 0.00 -7.99 0.86
C GLY A 187 0.90 -9.14 1.31
N VAL A 188 1.24 -9.14 2.60
CA VAL A 188 2.19 -10.08 3.20
C VAL A 188 1.49 -10.90 4.27
N ASN A 189 1.55 -12.23 4.12
CA ASN A 189 1.13 -13.16 5.15
C ASN A 189 2.16 -13.16 6.27
N VAL A 190 1.80 -12.57 7.41
CA VAL A 190 2.68 -12.40 8.57
C VAL A 190 3.04 -13.75 9.19
N ASP A 191 2.13 -14.72 9.14
CA ASP A 191 2.36 -16.07 9.70
C ASP A 191 3.35 -16.90 8.85
N ALA A 192 3.59 -16.49 7.60
CA ALA A 192 4.49 -17.15 6.66
C ALA A 192 5.88 -16.50 6.53
N LEU A 193 6.10 -15.34 7.15
CA LEU A 193 7.39 -14.65 7.23
C LEU A 193 8.35 -15.30 8.23
#